data_AF-A0A5N9BCM0-F1
#
_entry.id   AF-A0A5N9BCM0-F1
#
_cell.length_a   1.000
_cell.length_b   1.000
_cell.length_c   1.000
_cell.angle_alpha   90.00
_cell.angle_beta   90.00
_cell.angle_gamma   90.00
#
_symmetry.space_group_name_H-M   'P 1'
#
loop_
_entity.id
_entity.type
_entity.pdbx_description
1 polymer ?
#
loop_
_entity_poly.entity_id
_entity_poly.type
_entity_poly.pdbx_seq_one_letter_code
_entity_poly.pdbx_strand_id
1 'polypeptide(L)'
;MFGQFQQVTSCSTCSGDGVKINNKCKICDGLGIKNNSRKIEVSVPAGIEDGTRLIIRGEGESIGKQGKNGDLYVHVLVDEDKHFNRKGNDVVVFEEISIVLATLGGEIDIKTLDGNVKLKIKPGTQSDSIIRLPNLGIPFVGQSSRRGDQLVRIKVLTPTKIDDTQKAIFIHLANYLKLDNVNKDLDESIIRKFKDFFKSDNK
;
A
#
# COMPACT_ATOMS: atom_id res chain seq x y z
N MET A 1 -67.43 -32.77 -16.78
CA MET A 1 -66.24 -33.00 -17.62
C MET A 1 -65.07 -33.27 -16.69
N PHE A 2 -64.49 -34.47 -16.71
CA PHE A 2 -63.29 -34.77 -15.94
C PHE A 2 -62.07 -34.52 -16.83
N GLY A 3 -61.25 -33.53 -16.45
CA GLY A 3 -60.05 -33.14 -17.17
C GLY A 3 -58.98 -34.22 -17.05
N GLN A 4 -58.36 -34.57 -18.18
CA GLN A 4 -57.26 -35.51 -18.21
C GLN A 4 -55.99 -34.83 -17.69
N PHE A 5 -55.43 -35.32 -16.58
CA PHE A 5 -54.15 -34.86 -16.07
C PHE A 5 -53.01 -35.65 -16.73
N GLN A 6 -52.09 -34.93 -17.37
CA GLN A 6 -50.84 -35.51 -17.90
C GLN A 6 -49.67 -35.05 -17.03
N GLN A 7 -48.86 -36.01 -16.58
CA GLN A 7 -47.62 -35.75 -15.87
C GLN A 7 -46.45 -36.09 -16.80
N VAL A 8 -45.58 -35.12 -17.06
CA VAL A 8 -44.35 -35.33 -17.82
C VAL A 8 -43.22 -35.68 -16.86
N THR A 9 -42.54 -36.79 -17.10
CA THR A 9 -41.35 -37.22 -16.35
C THR A 9 -40.17 -37.35 -17.31
N SER A 10 -38.94 -37.33 -16.77
CA SER A 10 -37.74 -37.60 -17.55
C SER A 10 -37.77 -39.01 -18.14
N CYS A 11 -37.26 -39.18 -19.37
CA CYS A 11 -37.19 -40.47 -20.03
C CYS A 11 -36.29 -41.43 -19.23
N SER A 12 -36.79 -42.62 -18.88
CA SER A 12 -36.02 -43.61 -18.09
C SER A 12 -34.77 -44.14 -18.79
N THR A 13 -34.67 -43.98 -20.11
CA THR A 13 -33.57 -44.53 -20.92
C THR A 13 -32.41 -43.54 -21.11
N CYS A 14 -32.71 -42.26 -21.26
CA CYS A 14 -31.71 -41.21 -21.48
C CYS A 14 -31.67 -40.15 -20.38
N SER A 15 -32.51 -40.29 -19.35
CA SER A 15 -32.62 -39.37 -18.20
C SER A 15 -32.80 -37.89 -18.56
N GLY A 16 -33.26 -37.58 -19.78
CA GLY A 16 -33.43 -36.22 -20.29
C GLY A 16 -32.39 -35.77 -21.32
N ASP A 17 -31.32 -36.54 -21.55
CA ASP A 17 -30.23 -36.18 -22.48
C ASP A 17 -30.60 -36.35 -23.97
N GLY A 18 -31.74 -36.96 -24.27
CA GLY A 18 -32.24 -37.15 -25.64
C GLY A 18 -31.44 -38.17 -26.48
N VAL A 19 -30.31 -38.68 -25.99
CA VAL A 19 -29.42 -39.61 -26.70
C VAL A 19 -29.02 -40.78 -25.80
N LYS A 20 -29.10 -42.00 -26.33
CA LYS A 20 -28.63 -43.21 -25.65
C LYS A 20 -27.15 -43.44 -25.94
N ILE A 21 -26.31 -43.41 -24.90
CA ILE A 21 -24.87 -43.67 -25.01
C ILE A 21 -24.64 -45.18 -24.98
N ASN A 22 -24.41 -45.80 -26.14
CA ASN A 22 -24.20 -47.25 -26.23
C ASN A 22 -22.83 -47.68 -25.68
N ASN A 23 -21.76 -46.94 -26.00
CA ASN A 23 -20.40 -47.18 -25.50
C ASN A 23 -19.95 -45.99 -24.66
N LYS A 24 -19.98 -46.12 -23.32
CA LYS A 24 -19.56 -45.06 -22.41
C LYS A 24 -18.04 -44.89 -22.40
N CYS A 25 -17.58 -43.65 -22.29
CA CYS A 25 -16.16 -43.35 -22.12
C CYS A 25 -15.70 -43.79 -20.72
N LYS A 26 -14.60 -44.53 -20.62
CA LYS A 26 -14.06 -45.02 -19.33
C LYS A 26 -13.50 -43.93 -18.41
N ILE A 27 -13.31 -42.71 -18.92
CA ILE A 27 -12.67 -41.60 -18.20
C ILE A 27 -13.71 -40.62 -17.63
N CYS A 28 -14.85 -40.47 -18.29
CA CYS A 28 -15.90 -39.53 -17.89
C CYS A 28 -17.29 -40.17 -17.78
N ASP A 29 -17.40 -41.49 -17.93
CA ASP A 29 -18.63 -42.28 -17.85
C ASP A 29 -19.82 -41.77 -18.69
N GLY A 30 -19.51 -41.04 -19.76
CA GLY A 30 -20.50 -40.44 -20.66
C GLY A 30 -20.88 -38.99 -20.35
N LEU A 31 -20.40 -38.42 -19.24
CA LEU A 31 -20.64 -37.03 -18.80
C LEU A 31 -20.02 -35.98 -19.73
N GLY A 32 -18.94 -36.34 -20.43
CA GLY A 32 -18.25 -35.41 -21.34
C GLY A 32 -17.37 -34.37 -20.65
N ILE A 33 -17.22 -34.43 -19.32
CA ILE A 33 -16.31 -33.62 -18.52
C ILE A 33 -15.42 -34.52 -17.66
N LYS A 34 -14.20 -34.05 -17.36
CA LYS A 34 -13.28 -34.69 -16.40
C LYS A 34 -12.56 -33.60 -15.61
N ASN A 35 -12.22 -33.90 -14.36
CA ASN A 35 -11.39 -33.00 -13.56
C ASN A 35 -9.95 -33.03 -14.10
N ASN A 36 -9.37 -31.85 -14.28
CA ASN A 36 -7.98 -31.69 -14.70
C ASN A 36 -7.38 -30.43 -14.08
N SER A 37 -6.10 -30.50 -13.72
CA SER A 37 -5.36 -29.33 -13.26
C SER A 37 -4.76 -28.62 -14.46
N ARG A 38 -5.06 -27.33 -14.64
CA ARG A 38 -4.47 -26.47 -15.66
C ARG A 38 -3.76 -25.28 -15.02
N LYS A 39 -2.68 -24.82 -15.64
CA LYS A 39 -2.05 -23.54 -15.31
C LYS A 39 -2.65 -22.48 -16.21
N ILE A 40 -3.04 -21.35 -15.64
CA ILE A 40 -3.60 -20.20 -16.35
C ILE A 40 -2.71 -19.01 -16.05
N GLU A 41 -2.19 -18.38 -17.09
CA GLU A 41 -1.44 -17.14 -16.95
C GLU A 41 -2.42 -15.97 -16.85
N VAL A 42 -2.33 -15.24 -15.75
CA VAL A 42 -3.15 -14.05 -15.49
C VAL A 42 -2.25 -12.84 -15.54
N SER A 43 -2.42 -12.01 -16.58
CA SER A 43 -1.73 -10.73 -16.64
C SER A 43 -2.44 -9.73 -15.75
N VAL A 44 -1.73 -9.23 -14.75
CA VAL A 44 -2.23 -8.22 -13.79
C VAL A 44 -1.79 -6.84 -14.28
N PRO A 45 -2.72 -5.97 -14.74
CA PRO A 45 -2.35 -4.65 -15.22
C PRO A 45 -1.72 -3.80 -14.12
N ALA A 46 -0.71 -3.00 -14.47
CA ALA A 46 -0.13 -2.06 -13.53
C ALA A 46 -1.19 -1.04 -13.06
N GLY A 47 -1.19 -0.77 -11.76
CA GLY A 47 -2.06 0.26 -11.17
C GLY A 47 -3.45 -0.20 -10.75
N ILE A 48 -3.81 -1.49 -10.91
CA ILE A 48 -5.09 -2.00 -10.39
C ILE A 48 -5.22 -1.76 -8.89
N GLU A 49 -6.44 -1.53 -8.42
CA GLU A 49 -6.74 -1.28 -7.02
C GLU A 49 -6.99 -2.58 -6.25
N ASP A 50 -6.93 -2.48 -4.92
CA ASP A 50 -7.37 -3.56 -4.05
C ASP A 50 -8.84 -3.93 -4.33
N GLY A 51 -9.15 -5.22 -4.29
CA GLY A 51 -10.49 -5.75 -4.58
C GLY A 51 -10.84 -5.78 -6.06
N THR A 52 -9.93 -5.40 -6.97
CA THR A 52 -10.18 -5.47 -8.42
C THR A 52 -10.46 -6.92 -8.86
N ARG A 53 -11.53 -7.09 -9.64
CA ARG A 53 -11.93 -8.38 -10.21
C ARG A 53 -11.47 -8.48 -11.67
N LEU A 54 -10.57 -9.43 -11.95
CA LEU A 54 -10.18 -9.78 -13.31
C LEU A 54 -11.04 -10.93 -13.82
N ILE A 55 -11.49 -10.82 -15.07
CA ILE A 55 -12.34 -11.84 -15.72
C ILE A 55 -11.52 -12.51 -16.82
N ILE A 56 -11.27 -13.81 -16.67
CA ILE A 56 -10.62 -14.62 -17.70
C ILE A 56 -11.70 -15.44 -18.40
N ARG A 57 -12.09 -14.98 -19.59
CA ARG A 57 -13.23 -15.51 -20.31
C ARG A 57 -12.99 -16.94 -20.79
N GLY A 58 -13.97 -17.83 -20.59
CA GLY A 58 -13.89 -19.23 -21.03
C GLY A 58 -12.96 -20.13 -20.21
N GLU A 59 -12.30 -19.59 -19.18
CA GLU A 59 -11.44 -20.32 -18.25
C GLU A 59 -12.16 -20.75 -16.96
N GLY A 60 -13.49 -20.65 -16.93
CA GLY A 60 -14.32 -21.27 -15.90
C GLY A 60 -14.58 -22.75 -16.16
N GLU A 61 -15.52 -23.32 -15.42
CA GLU A 61 -15.87 -24.73 -15.53
C GLU A 61 -16.48 -25.08 -16.89
N SER A 62 -16.13 -26.25 -17.41
CA SER A 62 -16.69 -26.76 -18.66
C SER A 62 -18.07 -27.36 -18.44
N ILE A 63 -19.01 -26.99 -19.30
CA ILE A 63 -20.40 -27.47 -19.25
C ILE A 63 -20.61 -28.49 -20.36
N GLY A 64 -20.08 -29.70 -20.17
CA GLY A 64 -20.41 -30.89 -20.96
C GLY A 64 -20.44 -30.70 -22.48
N LYS A 65 -21.36 -31.42 -23.15
CA LYS A 65 -21.36 -31.59 -24.60
C LYS A 65 -21.89 -30.40 -25.42
N GLN A 66 -22.53 -29.40 -24.81
CA GLN A 66 -23.22 -28.33 -25.56
C GLN A 66 -23.14 -26.93 -24.92
N GLY A 67 -22.37 -26.73 -23.85
CA GLY A 67 -22.23 -25.43 -23.19
C GLY A 67 -20.92 -24.71 -23.52
N LYS A 68 -20.95 -23.38 -23.48
CA LYS A 68 -19.71 -22.59 -23.37
C LYS A 68 -19.16 -22.76 -21.97
N ASN A 69 -17.83 -22.81 -21.83
CA ASN A 69 -17.21 -22.76 -20.51
C ASN A 69 -17.64 -21.48 -19.79
N GLY A 70 -17.72 -21.56 -18.46
CA GLY A 70 -17.86 -20.36 -17.63
C GLY A 70 -16.63 -19.46 -17.70
N ASP A 71 -16.64 -18.40 -16.90
CA ASP A 71 -15.51 -17.49 -16.75
C ASP A 71 -14.81 -17.72 -15.40
N LEU A 72 -13.49 -17.53 -15.38
CA LEU A 72 -12.72 -17.50 -14.15
C LEU A 72 -12.67 -16.06 -13.64
N TYR A 73 -13.05 -15.88 -12.38
CA TYR A 73 -12.96 -14.61 -11.69
C TYR A 73 -11.79 -14.63 -10.72
N VAL A 74 -10.84 -13.72 -10.92
CA VAL A 74 -9.68 -13.55 -10.05
C VAL A 74 -9.89 -12.27 -9.25
N HIS A 75 -9.97 -12.41 -7.94
CA HIS A 75 -10.02 -11.27 -7.02
C HIS A 75 -8.60 -10.94 -6.57
N VAL A 76 -8.18 -9.71 -6.82
CA VAL A 76 -6.87 -9.23 -6.39
C VAL A 76 -7.00 -8.59 -5.01
N LEU A 77 -6.13 -9.03 -4.10
CA LEU A 77 -5.94 -8.43 -2.79
C LEU A 77 -4.52 -7.85 -2.75
N VAL A 78 -4.41 -6.59 -2.35
CA VAL A 78 -3.12 -5.90 -2.21
C VAL A 78 -2.72 -5.95 -0.75
N ASP A 79 -1.56 -6.55 -0.48
CA ASP A 79 -1.02 -6.62 0.87
C ASP A 79 -0.66 -5.23 1.41
N GLU A 80 -0.89 -5.03 2.71
CA GLU A 80 -0.47 -3.81 3.40
C GLU A 80 1.05 -3.73 3.52
N ASP A 81 1.62 -2.57 3.16
CA ASP A 81 3.03 -2.29 3.34
C ASP A 81 3.27 -1.42 4.59
N LYS A 82 4.39 -1.65 5.28
CA LYS A 82 4.74 -0.94 6.53
C LYS A 82 5.16 0.51 6.29
N HIS A 83 5.64 0.82 5.09
CA HIS A 83 6.26 2.10 4.75
C HIS A 83 5.41 2.88 3.75
N PHE A 84 4.81 2.19 2.79
CA PHE A 84 3.98 2.78 1.74
C PHE A 84 2.49 2.60 2.02
N ASN A 85 1.76 3.70 2.08
CA ASN A 85 0.30 3.68 2.18
C ASN A 85 -0.32 4.19 0.89
N ARG A 86 -1.04 3.33 0.17
CA ARG A 86 -1.69 3.68 -1.09
C ARG A 86 -2.99 4.45 -0.84
N LYS A 87 -3.16 5.60 -1.50
CA LYS A 87 -4.42 6.34 -1.58
C LYS A 87 -4.78 6.62 -3.04
N GLY A 88 -5.62 5.76 -3.62
CA GLY A 88 -5.93 5.82 -5.06
C GLY A 88 -4.67 5.56 -5.88
N ASN A 89 -4.24 6.53 -6.68
CA ASN A 89 -2.99 6.48 -7.44
C ASN A 89 -1.81 7.14 -6.72
N ASP A 90 -2.03 7.79 -5.58
CA ASP A 90 -0.95 8.41 -4.81
C ASP A 90 -0.41 7.45 -3.75
N VAL A 91 0.84 7.66 -3.38
CA VAL A 91 1.53 6.90 -2.32
C VAL A 91 1.89 7.84 -1.20
N VAL A 92 1.40 7.57 0.01
CA VAL A 92 1.70 8.34 1.21
C VAL A 92 2.78 7.62 1.99
N VAL A 93 3.85 8.35 2.33
CA VAL A 93 4.91 7.86 3.22
C VAL A 93 5.06 8.81 4.41
N PHE A 94 5.49 8.26 5.54
CA PHE A 94 5.73 9.02 6.76
C PHE A 94 7.23 9.05 7.02
N GLU A 95 7.76 10.27 7.13
CA GLU A 95 9.19 10.48 7.31
C GLU A 95 9.44 11.29 8.57
N GLU A 96 10.27 10.72 9.43
CA GLU A 96 10.61 11.30 10.72
C GLU A 96 11.90 12.10 10.59
N ILE A 97 11.84 13.40 10.91
CA ILE A 97 13.00 14.30 10.85
C ILE A 97 13.30 14.89 12.23
N SER A 98 14.57 15.21 12.46
CA SER A 98 14.98 15.87 13.71
C SER A 98 14.52 17.33 13.73
N ILE A 99 14.34 17.87 14.93
CA ILE A 99 14.03 19.30 15.12
C ILE A 99 15.10 20.21 14.49
N VAL A 100 16.37 19.78 14.47
CA VAL A 100 17.47 20.53 13.87
C VAL A 100 17.30 20.61 12.36
N LEU A 101 17.06 19.48 11.69
CA LEU A 101 16.84 19.44 10.25
C LEU A 101 15.56 20.20 9.84
N ALA A 102 14.49 20.09 10.63
CA ALA A 102 13.27 20.85 10.40
C ALA A 102 13.50 22.37 10.50
N THR A 103 14.33 22.80 11.44
CA THR A 103 14.63 24.22 11.69
C THR A 103 15.57 24.79 10.63
N LEU A 104 16.69 24.11 10.36
CA LEU A 104 17.76 24.63 9.49
C LEU A 104 17.57 24.26 8.01
N GLY A 105 16.72 23.27 7.71
CA GLY A 105 16.65 22.67 6.38
C GLY A 105 17.82 21.74 6.10
N GLY A 106 17.77 21.06 4.96
CA GLY A 106 18.78 20.09 4.55
C GLY A 106 18.26 19.13 3.50
N GLU A 107 18.86 17.94 3.42
CA GLU A 107 18.46 16.88 2.48
C GLU A 107 18.35 15.54 3.21
N ILE A 108 17.39 14.72 2.80
CA ILE A 108 17.20 13.35 3.26
C ILE A 108 16.96 12.42 2.06
N ASP A 109 17.36 11.17 2.20
CA ASP A 109 17.06 10.14 1.20
C ASP A 109 15.69 9.52 1.49
N ILE A 110 14.78 9.61 0.53
CA ILE A 110 13.42 9.08 0.60
C ILE A 110 13.33 7.82 -0.26
N LYS A 111 12.73 6.77 0.31
CA LYS A 111 12.40 5.56 -0.45
C LYS A 111 11.17 5.82 -1.31
N THR A 112 11.25 5.44 -2.57
CA THR A 112 10.12 5.45 -3.51
C THR A 112 9.95 4.04 -4.09
N LEU A 113 8.86 3.81 -4.82
CA LEU A 113 8.63 2.52 -5.48
C LEU A 113 9.67 2.20 -6.56
N ASP A 114 10.35 3.22 -7.10
CA ASP A 114 11.33 3.08 -8.19
C ASP A 114 12.78 3.22 -7.72
N GLY A 115 13.01 3.41 -6.40
CA GLY A 115 14.34 3.60 -5.82
C GLY A 115 14.42 4.79 -4.86
N ASN A 116 15.63 5.14 -4.42
CA ASN A 116 15.81 6.25 -3.48
C ASN A 116 15.96 7.59 -4.21
N VAL A 117 15.33 8.63 -3.67
CA VAL A 117 15.41 9.99 -4.19
C VAL A 117 15.79 10.95 -3.06
N LYS A 118 16.67 11.90 -3.36
CA LYS A 118 17.01 12.97 -2.42
C LYS A 118 15.88 13.99 -2.34
N LEU A 119 15.36 14.20 -1.14
CA LEU A 119 14.36 15.21 -0.85
C LEU A 119 14.99 16.37 -0.08
N LYS A 120 14.80 17.58 -0.61
CA LYS A 120 15.21 18.82 0.04
C LYS A 120 14.16 19.27 1.06
N ILE A 121 14.58 19.39 2.32
CA ILE A 121 13.79 19.95 3.41
C ILE A 121 14.07 21.44 3.51
N LYS A 122 13.00 22.24 3.46
CA LYS A 122 13.11 23.69 3.59
C LYS A 122 13.31 24.07 5.06
N PRO A 123 14.09 25.12 5.37
CA PRO A 123 14.16 25.67 6.73
C PRO A 123 12.76 26.04 7.23
N GLY A 124 12.48 25.74 8.50
CA GLY A 124 11.17 25.99 9.12
C GLY A 124 10.06 24.99 8.72
N THR A 125 10.41 23.82 8.19
CA THR A 125 9.41 22.77 7.88
C THR A 125 8.70 22.33 9.15
N GLN A 126 7.36 22.37 9.14
CA GLN A 126 6.53 22.01 10.28
C GLN A 126 6.18 20.52 10.27
N SER A 127 5.85 19.98 11.44
CA SER A 127 5.25 18.64 11.50
C SER A 127 3.92 18.62 10.74
N ASP A 128 3.58 17.47 10.18
CA ASP A 128 2.45 17.23 9.27
C ASP A 128 2.50 17.98 7.93
N SER A 129 3.59 18.68 7.63
CA SER A 129 3.82 19.22 6.29
C SER A 129 3.85 18.10 5.26
N ILE A 130 3.19 18.31 4.13
CA ILE A 130 3.18 17.37 3.01
C ILE A 130 4.06 17.92 1.90
N ILE A 131 5.10 17.15 1.54
CA ILE A 131 5.97 17.46 0.42
C ILE A 131 5.61 16.49 -0.71
N ARG A 132 5.26 17.06 -1.88
CA ARG A 132 4.82 16.30 -3.05
C ARG A 132 5.99 16.01 -3.98
N LEU A 133 6.20 14.73 -4.27
CA LEU A 133 7.12 14.24 -5.28
C LEU A 133 6.32 13.82 -6.53
N PRO A 134 6.36 14.63 -7.60
CA PRO A 134 5.51 14.41 -8.76
C PRO A 134 5.87 13.13 -9.53
N ASN A 135 4.87 12.42 -10.05
CA ASN A 135 5.01 11.22 -10.89
C ASN A 135 5.70 10.00 -10.22
N LEU A 136 5.86 10.01 -8.90
CA LEU A 136 6.45 8.89 -8.13
C LEU A 136 5.38 8.01 -7.43
N GLY A 137 4.10 8.19 -7.77
CA GLY A 137 3.01 7.35 -7.29
C GLY A 137 2.76 6.14 -8.19
N ILE A 138 1.53 5.63 -8.17
CA ILE A 138 1.10 4.43 -8.89
C ILE A 138 0.61 4.81 -10.29
N PRO A 139 0.91 4.01 -11.34
CA PRO A 139 0.39 4.24 -12.68
C PRO A 139 -1.13 4.16 -12.75
N PHE A 140 -1.72 4.90 -13.69
CA PHE A 140 -3.14 4.76 -14.00
C PHE A 140 -3.36 3.50 -14.83
N VAL A 141 -4.44 2.76 -14.53
CA VAL A 141 -4.77 1.52 -15.24
C VAL A 141 -4.96 1.82 -16.74
N GLY A 142 -4.21 1.11 -17.58
CA GLY A 142 -4.23 1.30 -19.04
C GLY A 142 -3.48 2.53 -19.54
N GLN A 143 -2.90 3.35 -18.66
CA GLN A 143 -2.11 4.54 -19.01
C GLN A 143 -0.80 4.57 -18.24
N SER A 144 0.17 3.75 -18.65
CA SER A 144 1.47 3.62 -17.98
C SER A 144 2.29 4.91 -17.95
N SER A 145 2.07 5.82 -18.90
CA SER A 145 2.74 7.13 -18.96
C SER A 145 2.26 8.11 -17.90
N ARG A 146 1.09 7.89 -17.33
CA ARG A 146 0.51 8.75 -16.29
C ARG A 146 0.61 8.04 -14.94
N ARG A 147 1.12 8.75 -13.95
CA ARG A 147 1.24 8.26 -12.56
C ARG A 147 0.65 9.27 -11.60
N GLY A 148 0.24 8.79 -10.43
CA GLY A 148 0.02 9.66 -9.28
C GLY A 148 1.35 10.14 -8.69
N ASP A 149 1.26 10.74 -7.52
CA ASP A 149 2.39 11.35 -6.83
C ASP A 149 2.75 10.57 -5.55
N GLN A 150 3.98 10.76 -5.08
CA GLN A 150 4.35 10.36 -3.72
C GLN A 150 4.24 11.56 -2.79
N LEU A 151 3.44 11.41 -1.73
CA LEU A 151 3.18 12.41 -0.71
C LEU A 151 3.98 12.05 0.54
N VAL A 152 5.02 12.83 0.81
CA VAL A 152 5.87 12.66 1.98
C VAL A 152 5.30 13.50 3.11
N ARG A 153 4.75 12.84 4.14
CA ARG A 153 4.27 13.50 5.35
C ARG A 153 5.38 13.53 6.38
N ILE A 154 5.79 14.73 6.76
CA ILE A 154 6.89 14.97 7.68
C ILE A 154 6.38 14.91 9.12
N LYS A 155 7.08 14.18 9.97
CA LYS A 155 6.88 14.19 11.42
C LYS A 155 8.15 14.67 12.11
N VAL A 156 8.06 15.79 12.80
CA VAL A 156 9.22 16.33 13.52
C VAL A 156 9.31 15.63 14.87
N LEU A 157 10.44 14.97 15.14
CA LEU A 157 10.69 14.29 16.40
C LEU A 157 11.33 15.24 17.42
N THR A 158 10.68 15.36 18.57
CA THR A 158 11.26 15.96 19.75
C THR A 158 12.10 14.91 20.49
N PRO A 159 13.38 15.17 20.79
CA PRO A 159 14.23 14.20 21.48
C PRO A 159 13.73 13.98 22.92
N THR A 160 13.58 12.71 23.31
CA THR A 160 13.06 12.32 24.64
C THR A 160 14.17 12.06 25.67
N LYS A 161 15.37 11.73 25.20
CA LYS A 161 16.55 11.50 26.03
C LYS A 161 17.64 12.43 25.53
N ILE A 162 18.02 13.39 26.38
CA ILE A 162 19.06 14.37 26.09
C ILE A 162 20.08 14.40 27.23
N ASP A 163 21.36 14.50 26.87
CA ASP A 163 22.44 14.64 27.84
C ASP A 163 22.52 16.07 28.40
N ASP A 164 23.40 16.29 29.38
CA ASP A 164 23.51 17.59 30.04
C ASP A 164 24.03 18.69 29.10
N THR A 165 24.83 18.35 28.09
CA THR A 165 25.30 19.31 27.09
C THR A 165 24.16 19.74 26.17
N GLN A 166 23.34 18.81 25.71
CA GLN A 166 22.17 19.07 24.87
C GLN A 166 21.12 19.88 25.64
N LYS A 167 20.86 19.55 26.91
CA LYS A 167 19.99 20.36 27.79
C LYS A 167 20.47 21.80 27.88
N ALA A 168 21.77 22.02 28.12
CA ALA A 168 22.32 23.35 28.19
C ALA A 168 22.09 24.15 26.89
N ILE A 169 22.28 23.52 25.72
CA ILE A 169 21.99 24.14 24.42
C ILE A 169 20.52 24.58 24.32
N PHE A 170 19.58 23.71 24.67
CA PHE A 170 18.15 24.05 24.62
C PHE A 170 17.77 25.15 25.62
N ILE A 171 18.37 25.18 26.81
CA ILE A 171 18.19 26.26 27.79
C ILE A 171 18.71 27.59 27.26
N HIS A 172 19.91 27.59 26.66
CA HIS A 172 20.48 28.77 26.04
C HIS A 172 19.60 29.30 24.90
N LEU A 173 19.08 28.40 24.07
CA LEU A 173 18.14 28.75 23.01
C LEU A 173 16.84 29.35 23.57
N ALA A 174 16.27 28.75 24.62
CA ALA A 174 15.07 29.24 25.28
C ALA A 174 15.27 30.66 25.86
N ASN A 175 16.41 30.91 26.51
CA ASN A 175 16.77 32.23 27.03
C ASN A 175 16.97 33.27 25.91
N TYR A 176 17.63 32.89 24.82
CA TYR A 176 17.83 33.77 23.66
C TYR A 176 16.50 34.17 23.00
N LEU A 177 15.58 33.21 22.86
CA LEU A 177 14.24 33.43 22.31
C LEU A 177 13.25 34.05 23.31
N LYS A 178 13.67 34.27 24.57
CA LYS A 178 12.84 34.82 25.66
C LYS A 178 11.55 34.01 25.90
N LEU A 179 11.67 32.69 25.95
CA LEU A 179 10.54 31.80 26.23
C LEU A 179 10.26 31.75 27.74
N ASP A 180 9.16 32.35 28.17
CA ASP A 180 8.80 32.47 29.59
C ASP A 180 8.12 31.23 30.19
N ASN A 181 7.68 30.31 29.32
CA ASN A 181 7.01 29.06 29.68
C ASN A 181 7.98 27.87 29.84
N VAL A 182 9.28 28.08 29.66
CA VAL A 182 10.30 27.06 29.93
C VAL A 182 10.71 27.17 31.39
N ASN A 183 10.68 26.05 32.12
CA ASN A 183 11.03 26.03 33.53
C ASN A 183 12.47 26.53 33.74
N LYS A 184 12.62 27.74 34.31
CA LYS A 184 13.91 28.41 34.50
C LYS A 184 14.70 27.84 35.69
N ASP A 185 14.10 26.94 36.48
CA ASP A 185 14.75 26.22 37.59
C ASP A 185 15.71 25.11 37.11
N LEU A 186 16.11 25.13 35.84
CA LEU A 186 17.10 24.22 35.28
C LEU A 186 18.50 24.58 35.80
N ASP A 187 18.86 23.90 36.89
CA ASP A 187 20.19 23.69 37.47
C ASP A 187 21.28 24.66 36.95
N GLU A 188 21.51 25.78 37.66
CA GLU A 188 22.54 26.77 37.32
C GLU A 188 23.93 26.15 37.09
N SER A 189 24.18 24.99 37.72
CA SER A 189 25.40 24.19 37.57
C SER A 189 25.62 23.72 36.12
N ILE A 190 24.56 23.39 35.38
CA ILE A 190 24.59 22.95 33.98
C ILE A 190 24.95 24.13 33.07
N ILE A 191 24.35 25.30 33.32
CA ILE A 191 24.61 26.53 32.55
C ILE A 191 26.06 27.01 32.77
N ARG A 192 26.60 26.90 33.99
CA ARG A 192 28.01 27.23 34.29
C ARG A 192 28.97 26.31 33.55
N LYS A 193 28.78 24.99 33.63
CA LYS A 193 29.60 23.99 32.90
C LYS A 193 29.62 24.27 31.39
N PHE A 194 28.49 24.64 30.82
CA PHE A 194 28.40 24.98 29.40
C PHE A 194 29.17 26.26 29.05
N LYS A 195 29.03 27.34 29.84
CA LYS A 195 29.79 28.58 29.62
C LYS A 195 31.30 28.36 29.71
N ASP A 196 31.75 27.46 30.59
CA ASP A 196 33.17 27.14 30.74
C ASP A 196 33.71 26.33 29.54
N PHE A 197 32.91 25.42 28.99
CA PHE A 197 33.24 24.66 27.76
C PHE A 197 33.47 25.58 26.55
N PHE A 198 32.58 26.54 26.29
CA PHE A 198 32.75 27.48 25.16
C PHE A 198 33.85 28.53 25.39
N LYS A 199 34.28 28.73 26.64
CA LYS A 199 35.44 29.57 26.97
C LYS A 199 36.77 28.84 26.75
N SER A 200 36.81 27.52 26.90
CA SER A 200 38.04 26.75 26.65
C SER A 200 38.36 26.58 25.16
N ASP A 201 37.34 26.52 24.30
CA ASP A 201 37.52 26.33 22.85
C ASP A 201 37.90 27.62 22.09
N ASN A 202 37.86 28.77 22.76
CA ASN A 202 38.23 30.08 22.20
C ASN A 202 39.68 30.51 22.54
N LYS A 203 40.55 29.55 22.88
CA LYS A 203 41.95 29.79 23.23
C LYS A 203 42.86 28.86 22.45
#